data_AF-A0A8J7SIK0-F1
#
_entry.id   AF-A0A8J7SIK0-F1
#
_cell.length_a   1.000
_cell.length_b   1.000
_cell.length_c   1.000
_cell.angle_alpha   90.00
_cell.angle_beta   90.00
_cell.angle_gamma   90.00
#
_symmetry.space_group_name_H-M   'P 1'
#
loop_
_entity.id
_entity.type
_entity.pdbx_description
1 polymer ?
#
loop_
_entity_poly.entity_id
_entity_poly.type
_entity_poly.pdbx_seq_one_letter_code
_entity_poly.pdbx_strand_id
1 'polypeptide(L)'
;MPVVSQNRSVHRPKPFIKTARLCVTQYLFATAAITLLVYTLAFPSPATAIIALVCMVLFFAFWLLSNISSRSATCPLCRGKCLASSKASKHKKAYRLKPLSYAQTTALSIVFTNKWRCMHCGSVYDLKKKPGQRPQY
;
A
#
# COMPACT_ATOMS: atom_id res chain seq x y z
N MET A 1 -28.09 -11.39 6.42
CA MET A 1 -28.04 -10.01 6.97
C MET A 1 -26.73 -9.34 6.54
N PRO A 2 -26.75 -8.22 5.79
CA PRO A 2 -25.53 -7.49 5.50
C PRO A 2 -25.04 -6.83 6.79
N VAL A 3 -23.97 -7.37 7.39
CA VAL A 3 -23.27 -6.69 8.49
C VAL A 3 -22.76 -5.35 7.95
N VAL A 4 -23.43 -4.26 8.37
CA VAL A 4 -22.98 -2.88 8.18
C VAL A 4 -21.59 -2.79 8.80
N SER A 5 -20.55 -2.79 7.97
CA SER A 5 -19.19 -2.68 8.48
C SER A 5 -18.95 -1.23 8.88
N GLN A 6 -19.28 -0.88 10.13
CA GLN A 6 -18.95 0.41 10.69
C GLN A 6 -17.44 0.65 10.60
N ASN A 7 -17.05 1.86 10.16
CA ASN A 7 -15.66 2.26 10.09
C ASN A 7 -15.07 2.37 11.50
N ARG A 8 -14.06 1.53 11.78
CA ARG A 8 -13.35 1.50 13.06
C ARG A 8 -12.15 2.44 13.01
N SER A 9 -11.85 3.11 14.12
CA SER A 9 -10.62 3.89 14.30
C SER A 9 -9.41 2.97 14.48
N VAL A 10 -8.24 3.38 14.02
CA VAL A 10 -6.97 2.70 14.29
C VAL A 10 -6.18 3.49 15.33
N HIS A 11 -5.78 2.84 16.42
CA HIS A 11 -5.02 3.50 17.49
C HIS A 11 -3.62 3.99 17.04
N ARG A 12 -2.97 3.27 16.12
CA ARG A 12 -1.66 3.63 15.55
C ARG A 12 -1.73 3.75 14.02
N PRO A 13 -2.12 4.91 13.46
CA PRO A 13 -2.23 5.11 12.01
C PRO A 13 -0.86 5.32 11.32
N LYS A 14 0.15 5.77 12.07
CA LYS A 14 1.49 6.10 11.55
C LYS A 14 2.13 5.00 10.67
N PRO A 15 2.20 3.71 11.06
CA PRO A 15 2.81 2.68 10.22
C PRO A 15 2.05 2.51 8.89
N PHE A 16 0.72 2.55 8.90
CA PHE A 16 -0.10 2.44 7.70
C PHE A 16 0.18 3.57 6.71
N ILE A 17 0.25 4.81 7.19
CA ILE A 17 0.52 5.98 6.34
C ILE A 17 1.94 5.93 5.79
N LYS A 18 2.94 5.59 6.62
CA LYS A 18 4.35 5.46 6.19
C LYS A 18 4.50 4.41 5.09
N THR A 19 3.95 3.22 5.29
CA THR A 19 4.00 2.15 4.29
C THR A 19 3.28 2.54 3.01
N ALA A 20 2.10 3.16 3.12
CA ALA A 20 1.32 3.58 1.97
C ALA A 20 2.08 4.61 1.10
N ARG A 21 2.74 5.60 1.74
CA ARG A 21 3.58 6.57 1.05
C ARG A 21 4.77 5.90 0.36
N LEU A 22 5.49 5.00 1.06
CA LEU A 22 6.61 4.26 0.47
C LEU A 22 6.17 3.44 -0.75
N CYS A 23 5.01 2.78 -0.69
CA CYS A 23 4.47 2.05 -1.83
C CYS A 23 4.18 2.98 -3.02
N VAL A 24 3.55 4.14 -2.80
CA VAL A 24 3.28 5.09 -3.89
C VAL A 24 4.57 5.65 -4.49
N THR A 25 5.54 6.03 -3.65
CA THR A 25 6.86 6.48 -4.11
C THR A 25 7.57 5.41 -4.93
N GLN A 26 7.53 4.15 -4.49
CA GLN A 26 8.08 3.03 -5.25
C GLN A 26 7.45 2.90 -6.63
N TYR A 27 6.13 3.08 -6.75
CA TYR A 27 5.45 3.06 -8.05
C TYR A 27 5.91 4.16 -8.99
N LEU A 28 6.14 5.37 -8.48
CA LEU A 28 6.65 6.48 -9.29
C LEU A 28 8.05 6.19 -9.84
N PHE A 29 8.94 5.63 -9.01
CA PHE A 29 10.26 5.19 -9.46
C PHE A 29 10.18 4.04 -10.47
N ALA A 30 9.24 3.11 -10.30
CA ALA A 30 9.02 2.02 -11.25
C ALA A 30 8.61 2.55 -12.63
N THR A 31 7.64 3.48 -12.68
CA THR A 31 7.19 4.08 -13.94
C THR A 31 8.29 4.90 -14.58
N ALA A 32 9.03 5.69 -13.80
CA ALA A 32 10.17 6.48 -14.29
C ALA A 32 11.27 5.58 -14.88
N ALA A 33 11.63 4.50 -14.17
CA ALA A 33 12.62 3.53 -14.64
C ALA A 33 12.20 2.87 -15.95
N ILE A 34 10.94 2.45 -16.07
CA ILE A 34 10.41 1.86 -17.31
C ILE A 34 10.46 2.87 -18.45
N THR A 35 9.99 4.10 -18.25
CA THR A 35 9.99 5.14 -19.29
C THR A 35 11.39 5.50 -19.75
N LEU A 36 12.34 5.61 -18.82
CA LEU A 36 13.73 5.92 -19.12
C LEU A 36 14.41 4.75 -19.83
N LEU A 37 14.11 3.51 -19.46
CA LEU A 37 14.63 2.32 -20.12
C LEU A 37 14.16 2.26 -21.57
N VAL A 38 12.87 2.48 -21.84
CA VAL A 38 12.35 2.56 -23.21
C VAL A 38 13.00 3.71 -23.99
N TYR A 39 13.17 4.87 -23.36
CA TYR A 39 13.84 6.01 -23.98
C TYR A 39 15.31 5.71 -24.33
N THR A 40 16.05 5.04 -23.44
CA THR A 40 17.45 4.67 -23.68
C THR A 40 17.61 3.66 -24.82
N LEU A 41 16.62 2.80 -25.03
CA LEU A 41 16.62 1.84 -26.14
C LEU A 41 16.33 2.53 -27.49
N ALA A 42 15.52 3.59 -27.49
CA ALA A 42 15.23 4.37 -28.69
C ALA A 42 16.36 5.35 -29.04
N PHE A 43 16.96 6.00 -28.03
CA PHE A 43 18.04 6.97 -28.18
C PHE A 43 19.18 6.62 -27.22
N PRO A 44 20.17 5.84 -27.68
CA PRO A 44 21.26 5.40 -26.82
C PRO A 44 22.12 6.61 -26.44
N SER A 45 21.94 7.08 -25.21
CA SER A 45 22.79 8.10 -24.60
C SER A 45 23.31 7.61 -23.24
N PRO A 46 24.61 7.81 -22.93
CA PRO A 46 25.20 7.31 -21.68
C PRO A 46 24.57 8.00 -20.46
N ALA A 47 24.21 9.28 -20.57
CA ALA A 47 23.55 10.03 -19.50
C ALA A 47 22.20 9.40 -19.12
N THR A 48 21.35 9.07 -20.10
CA THR A 48 20.04 8.46 -19.82
C THR A 48 20.16 7.05 -19.24
N ALA A 49 21.18 6.29 -19.64
CA ALA A 49 21.45 4.97 -19.11
C ALA A 49 21.83 5.01 -17.62
N ILE A 50 22.67 5.98 -17.21
CA ILE A 50 23.04 6.19 -15.81
C ILE A 50 21.80 6.58 -14.99
N ILE A 51 20.97 7.50 -15.49
CA ILE A 51 19.75 7.92 -14.78
C ILE A 51 18.77 6.74 -14.63
N ALA A 52 18.60 5.93 -15.67
CA ALA A 52 17.76 4.73 -15.62
C ALA A 52 18.26 3.72 -14.56
N LEU A 53 19.58 3.51 -14.47
CA LEU A 53 20.19 2.66 -13.44
C LEU A 53 19.96 3.22 -12.03
N VAL A 54 20.13 4.52 -11.82
CA VAL A 54 19.86 5.16 -10.52
C VAL A 54 18.38 4.99 -10.13
N CYS A 55 17.45 5.22 -11.06
CA CYS A 55 16.02 4.99 -10.80
C CYS A 55 15.71 3.53 -10.45
N MET A 56 16.37 2.57 -11.11
CA MET A 56 16.24 1.15 -10.80
C MET A 56 16.74 0.81 -9.39
N VAL A 57 17.91 1.32 -8.99
CA VAL A 57 18.46 1.11 -7.65
C VAL A 57 17.54 1.70 -6.58
N LEU A 58 17.04 2.93 -6.80
CA LEU A 58 16.09 3.57 -5.90
C LEU A 58 14.79 2.78 -5.80
N PHE A 59 14.25 2.28 -6.92
CA PHE A 59 13.07 1.41 -6.92
C PHE A 59 13.26 0.20 -6.01
N PHE A 60 14.38 -0.51 -6.12
CA PHE A 60 14.68 -1.66 -5.26
C PHE A 60 14.83 -1.27 -3.78
N ALA A 61 15.49 -0.15 -3.49
CA ALA A 61 15.61 0.35 -2.12
C ALA A 61 14.25 0.67 -1.49
N PHE A 62 13.39 1.39 -2.22
CA PHE A 62 12.03 1.70 -1.78
C PHE A 62 11.15 0.45 -1.66
N TRP A 63 11.33 -0.53 -2.54
CA TRP A 63 10.64 -1.82 -2.42
C TRP A 63 11.04 -2.58 -1.16
N LEU A 64 12.31 -2.59 -0.80
CA LEU A 64 12.77 -3.25 0.42
C LEU A 64 12.23 -2.55 1.66
N LEU A 65 12.32 -1.22 1.70
CA LEU A 65 11.79 -0.39 2.79
C LEU A 65 10.28 -0.54 2.96
N SER A 66 9.53 -0.57 1.84
CA SER A 66 8.07 -0.74 1.87
C SER A 66 7.71 -2.13 2.42
N ASN A 67 8.44 -3.18 2.04
CA ASN A 67 8.23 -4.54 2.56
C ASN A 67 8.54 -4.67 4.05
N ILE A 68 9.63 -4.06 4.53
CA ILE A 68 9.97 -4.08 5.96
C ILE A 68 8.93 -3.30 6.76
N SER A 69 8.57 -2.08 6.32
CA SER A 69 7.57 -1.24 6.97
C SER A 69 6.18 -1.89 7.00
N SER A 70 5.82 -2.62 5.95
CA SER A 70 4.55 -3.36 5.85
C SER A 70 4.36 -4.40 6.96
N ARG A 71 5.46 -4.91 7.55
CA ARG A 71 5.39 -5.89 8.65
C ARG A 71 4.91 -5.26 9.96
N SER A 72 5.09 -3.95 10.13
CA SER A 72 4.64 -3.21 11.31
C SER A 72 3.16 -2.81 11.25
N ALA A 73 2.54 -2.86 10.07
CA ALA A 73 1.13 -2.52 9.88
C ALA A 73 0.22 -3.73 10.13
N THR A 74 -0.09 -3.97 11.41
CA THR A 74 -0.94 -5.08 11.86
C THR A 74 -2.36 -4.61 12.14
N CYS A 75 -3.32 -5.48 11.79
CA CYS A 75 -4.73 -5.26 12.12
C CYS A 75 -4.93 -5.29 13.64
N PRO A 76 -5.62 -4.31 14.26
CA PRO A 76 -5.89 -4.37 15.70
C PRO A 76 -6.86 -5.50 16.08
N LEU A 77 -7.67 -6.00 15.14
CA LEU A 77 -8.65 -7.05 15.40
C LEU A 77 -8.07 -8.45 15.23
N CYS A 78 -7.55 -8.75 14.03
CA CYS A 78 -7.06 -10.10 13.71
C CYS A 78 -5.54 -10.24 13.85
N ARG A 79 -4.81 -9.18 14.22
CA ARG A 79 -3.33 -9.11 14.31
C ARG A 79 -2.57 -9.46 13.02
N GLY A 80 -3.27 -9.83 11.95
CA GLY A 80 -2.71 -10.12 10.66
C GLY A 80 -2.04 -8.90 10.04
N LYS A 81 -0.98 -9.14 9.27
CA LYS A 81 -0.27 -8.11 8.50
C LYS A 81 -1.14 -7.71 7.31
N CYS A 82 -1.60 -6.47 7.29
CA CYS A 82 -2.58 -6.00 6.29
C CYS A 82 -1.93 -5.54 5.00
N LEU A 83 -0.71 -5.01 5.10
CA LEU A 83 0.07 -4.48 3.99
C LEU A 83 1.18 -5.45 3.53
N ALA A 84 1.39 -6.57 4.23
CA ALA A 84 2.28 -7.61 3.75
C ALA A 84 1.47 -8.68 3.00
N SER A 85 1.90 -9.06 1.80
CA SER A 85 1.28 -10.14 1.04
C SER A 85 1.44 -11.45 1.80
N SER A 86 0.39 -11.86 2.51
CA SER A 86 0.35 -13.12 3.25
C SER A 86 -0.37 -14.17 2.42
N LYS A 87 0.09 -15.43 2.52
CA LYS A 87 -0.57 -16.61 1.92
C LYS A 87 -1.85 -17.03 2.66
N ALA A 88 -2.22 -16.33 3.74
CA ALA A 88 -3.45 -16.60 4.48
C ALA A 88 -4.70 -16.40 3.60
N SER A 89 -5.74 -17.17 3.91
CA SER A 89 -7.03 -17.08 3.22
C SER A 89 -7.60 -15.67 3.30
N LYS A 90 -8.03 -15.15 2.14
CA LYS A 90 -8.53 -13.78 2.03
C LYS A 90 -10.03 -13.78 2.25
N HIS A 91 -10.50 -12.81 3.01
CA HIS A 91 -11.92 -12.64 3.28
C HIS A 91 -12.69 -12.39 1.97
N LYS A 92 -13.93 -12.91 1.86
CA LYS A 92 -14.78 -12.72 0.66
C LYS A 92 -15.03 -11.25 0.31
N LYS A 93 -15.03 -10.37 1.34
CA LYS A 93 -15.18 -8.90 1.20
C LYS A 93 -13.86 -8.18 0.91
N ALA A 94 -12.74 -8.88 0.81
CA ALA A 94 -11.45 -8.24 0.51
C ALA A 94 -11.44 -7.78 -0.95
N TYR A 95 -11.09 -6.51 -1.16
CA TYR A 95 -11.03 -5.91 -2.48
C TYR A 95 -9.58 -5.86 -2.99
N ARG A 96 -9.41 -6.17 -4.27
CA ARG A 96 -8.18 -5.91 -5.02
C ARG A 96 -8.53 -5.24 -6.35
N LEU A 97 -7.78 -4.21 -6.70
CA LEU A 97 -7.82 -3.63 -8.04
C LEU A 97 -6.86 -4.47 -8.90
N LYS A 98 -7.33 -5.31 -9.82
CA LYS A 98 -6.43 -6.03 -10.73
C LYS A 98 -5.82 -5.01 -11.70
N PRO A 99 -4.50 -5.05 -12.01
CA PRO A 99 -3.51 -6.11 -11.73
C PRO A 99 -2.79 -6.03 -10.36
N LEU A 100 -3.13 -5.08 -9.50
CA LEU A 100 -2.45 -4.84 -8.22
C LEU A 100 -2.76 -5.92 -7.18
N SER A 101 -1.83 -6.11 -6.26
CA SER A 101 -2.03 -6.96 -5.07
C SER A 101 -2.98 -6.31 -4.06
N TYR A 102 -3.50 -7.11 -3.12
CA TYR A 102 -4.35 -6.61 -2.03
C TYR A 102 -3.63 -5.58 -1.16
N ALA A 103 -2.33 -5.78 -0.91
CA ALA A 103 -1.50 -4.85 -0.17
C ALA A 103 -1.38 -3.49 -0.89
N GLN A 104 -1.12 -3.52 -2.19
CA GLN A 104 -1.00 -2.31 -3.02
C GLN A 104 -2.34 -1.59 -3.17
N THR A 105 -3.43 -2.32 -3.39
CA THR A 105 -4.78 -1.75 -3.40
C THR A 105 -5.11 -1.07 -2.08
N THR A 106 -4.71 -1.68 -0.97
CA THR A 106 -4.88 -1.13 0.37
C THR A 106 -4.03 0.13 0.56
N ALA A 107 -2.76 0.12 0.14
CA ALA A 107 -1.88 1.28 0.18
C ALA A 107 -2.48 2.46 -0.60
N LEU A 108 -2.97 2.24 -1.82
CA LEU A 108 -3.64 3.27 -2.61
C LEU A 108 -4.90 3.79 -1.91
N SER A 109 -5.73 2.89 -1.37
CA SER A 109 -6.93 3.29 -0.63
C SER A 109 -6.58 4.18 0.57
N ILE A 110 -5.49 3.87 1.29
CA ILE A 110 -5.00 4.68 2.40
C ILE A 110 -4.57 6.06 1.92
N VAL A 111 -3.83 6.17 0.81
CA VAL A 111 -3.37 7.47 0.30
C VAL A 111 -4.54 8.32 -0.19
N PHE A 112 -5.46 7.75 -0.97
CA PHE A 112 -6.56 8.51 -1.57
C PHE A 112 -7.71 8.79 -0.61
N THR A 113 -8.13 7.79 0.17
CA THR A 113 -9.36 7.87 0.97
C THR A 113 -9.09 7.93 2.47
N ASN A 114 -7.84 7.72 2.93
CA ASN A 114 -7.49 7.52 4.34
C ASN A 114 -8.30 6.39 5.01
N LYS A 115 -8.86 5.49 4.20
CA LYS A 115 -9.62 4.32 4.65
C LYS A 115 -8.97 3.07 4.09
N TRP A 116 -9.12 1.98 4.82
CA TRP A 116 -8.67 0.69 4.35
C TRP A 116 -9.56 -0.43 4.86
N ARG A 117 -9.57 -1.55 4.13
CA ARG A 117 -10.27 -2.77 4.53
C ARG A 117 -9.24 -3.86 4.74
N CYS A 118 -9.29 -4.54 5.88
CA CYS A 118 -8.39 -5.66 6.15
C CYS A 118 -8.70 -6.84 5.23
N MET A 119 -7.69 -7.37 4.55
CA MET A 119 -7.85 -8.54 3.68
C MET A 119 -8.17 -9.85 4.41
N HIS A 120 -7.84 -9.94 5.72
CA HIS A 120 -8.05 -11.16 6.52
C HIS A 120 -9.39 -11.17 7.23
N CYS A 121 -9.71 -10.13 8.00
CA CYS A 121 -10.96 -10.04 8.77
C CYS A 121 -12.09 -9.27 8.07
N GLY A 122 -11.82 -8.63 6.93
CA GLY A 122 -12.83 -7.87 6.17
C GLY A 122 -13.31 -6.57 6.82
N SER A 123 -12.81 -6.22 8.01
CA SER A 123 -13.18 -5.01 8.75
C SER A 123 -12.66 -3.75 8.05
N VAL A 124 -13.46 -2.68 8.07
CA VAL A 124 -13.11 -1.38 7.48
C VAL A 124 -12.62 -0.45 8.57
N TYR A 125 -11.53 0.24 8.27
CA TYR A 125 -10.84 1.16 9.15
C TYR A 125 -10.72 2.53 8.51
N ASP A 126 -10.92 3.57 9.31
CA ASP A 126 -10.73 4.96 8.92
C ASP A 126 -9.59 5.54 9.77
N LEU A 127 -8.54 5.99 9.09
CA LEU A 127 -7.34 6.55 9.71
C LEU A 127 -7.56 7.99 10.20
N LYS A 128 -8.61 8.68 9.71
CA LYS A 128 -8.99 10.02 10.21
C LYS A 128 -9.87 9.94 11.45
N LYS A 129 -10.55 8.81 11.67
CA LYS A 129 -11.47 8.64 12.80
C LYS A 129 -10.70 8.49 14.12
N LYS A 130 -10.98 9.35 15.09
CA LYS A 130 -10.34 9.29 16.43
C LYS A 130 -10.85 8.08 17.23
N PRO A 131 -9.99 7.43 18.03
CA PRO A 131 -10.43 6.38 18.94
C PRO A 131 -11.43 6.94 19.95
N GLY A 132 -12.58 6.27 20.10
CA GLY A 132 -13.66 6.69 21.01
C GLY A 132 -14.83 7.43 20.35
N GLN A 133 -14.72 7.87 19.09
CA GLN A 133 -15.87 8.41 18.37
C GLN A 133 -16.85 7.29 17.99
N ARG A 134 -17.98 7.22 18.70
CA ARG A 134 -19.15 6.41 18.30
C ARG A 134 -19.65 6.91 16.93
N PRO A 135 -20.12 6.02 16.05
CA PRO A 135 -20.76 6.44 14.81
C PRO A 135 -21.95 7.34 15.18
N GLN A 136 -21.92 8.60 14.75
CA GLN A 136 -23.07 9.48 14.87
C GLN A 136 -24.11 8.98 13.87
N TYR A 137 -25.29 8.62 14.40
CA TYR A 137 -26.44 8.14 13.67
C TYR A 137 -27.21 9.33 13.11
#